data_AF-A0A1F8F6U3-F1
#
_entry.id   AF-A0A1F8F6U3-F1
#
_cell.length_a   1.000
_cell.length_b   1.000
_cell.length_c   1.000
_cell.angle_alpha   90.00
_cell.angle_beta   90.00
_cell.angle_gamma   90.00
#
_symmetry.space_group_name_H-M   'P 1'
#
loop_
_entity.id
_entity.type
_entity.pdbx_description
1 polymer ?
#
loop_
_entity_poly.entity_id
_entity_poly.type
_entity_poly.pdbx_seq_one_letter_code
_entity_poly.pdbx_strand_id
1 'polypeptide(L)'
;MNPRTIKQLVYGLLFLAIISSVSFYIYYLNTRPTCFDGVMNGTEQGTDCGGECAKACIVIKPLEISERKLKLPGESYFLDVLLTITNPNRDYGSGNIEIIFGDAVLNSYILPNQTKRILFQSNTEFQGMESKIRNVEWKKISPSFNPADFRFKVSNQLFKGSEFEAVVFNESDFDFDTVDIVVILYDDKNSIVGTNKTTINTLLSRTERYFKVVWPQPINGVFRSEVQATTNVFNNSNFIKRYGTPEEFQFKEDQI
;
A
#
# COMPACT_ATOMS: atom_id res chain seq x y z
N MET A 1 -6.39 -79.90 -1.77
CA MET A 1 -5.39 -78.92 -2.27
C MET A 1 -4.00 -79.41 -1.91
N ASN A 2 -3.04 -79.36 -2.85
CA ASN A 2 -1.67 -79.77 -2.57
C ASN A 2 -1.03 -78.80 -1.55
N PRO A 3 -0.24 -79.27 -0.56
CA PRO A 3 0.39 -78.40 0.42
C PRO A 3 1.33 -77.36 -0.20
N ARG A 4 1.87 -77.65 -1.40
CA ARG A 4 2.66 -76.70 -2.20
C ARG A 4 1.81 -75.55 -2.78
N THR A 5 0.62 -75.85 -3.28
CA THR A 5 -0.31 -74.83 -3.81
C THR A 5 -0.89 -73.93 -2.71
N ILE A 6 -1.07 -74.44 -1.49
CA ILE A 6 -1.51 -73.62 -0.34
C ILE A 6 -0.43 -72.59 0.04
N LYS A 7 0.84 -73.01 0.13
CA LYS A 7 1.96 -72.09 0.44
C LYS A 7 2.11 -71.01 -0.63
N GLN A 8 1.99 -71.36 -1.90
CA GLN A 8 2.03 -70.39 -3.01
C GLN A 8 0.91 -69.35 -2.93
N LEU A 9 -0.31 -69.77 -2.58
CA LEU A 9 -1.43 -68.84 -2.35
C LEU A 9 -1.21 -67.92 -1.15
N VAL A 10 -0.67 -68.44 -0.04
CA VAL A 10 -0.38 -67.64 1.15
C VAL A 10 0.68 -66.57 0.84
N TYR A 11 1.78 -66.93 0.19
CA TYR A 11 2.81 -65.96 -0.19
C TYR A 11 2.30 -64.95 -1.23
N GLY A 12 1.48 -65.39 -2.18
CA GLY A 12 0.86 -64.50 -3.17
C GLY A 12 -0.09 -63.47 -2.54
N LEU A 13 -0.94 -63.90 -1.60
CA LEU A 13 -1.84 -63.01 -0.85
C LEU A 13 -1.07 -62.03 0.03
N LEU A 14 -0.02 -62.48 0.70
CA LEU A 14 0.80 -61.63 1.56
C LEU A 14 1.55 -60.57 0.74
N PHE A 15 2.05 -60.94 -0.44
CA PHE A 15 2.66 -60.01 -1.38
C PHE A 15 1.67 -58.95 -1.90
N LEU A 16 0.45 -59.37 -2.29
CA LEU A 16 -0.61 -58.45 -2.70
C LEU A 16 -1.04 -57.51 -1.56
N ALA A 17 -1.10 -58.00 -0.33
CA ALA A 17 -1.42 -57.17 0.84
C ALA A 17 -0.36 -56.08 1.07
N ILE A 18 0.92 -56.40 0.93
CA ILE A 18 2.02 -55.43 1.04
C ILE A 18 1.91 -54.37 -0.07
N ILE A 19 1.73 -54.78 -1.33
CA ILE A 19 1.60 -53.84 -2.45
C ILE A 19 0.38 -52.93 -2.28
N SER A 20 -0.75 -53.49 -1.83
CA SER A 20 -1.96 -52.72 -1.57
C SER A 20 -1.74 -51.70 -0.45
N SER A 21 -1.09 -52.11 0.65
CA SER A 21 -0.77 -51.22 1.77
C SER A 21 0.18 -50.08 1.37
N VAL A 22 1.21 -50.37 0.57
CA VAL A 22 2.15 -49.34 0.08
C VAL A 22 1.46 -48.38 -0.87
N SER A 23 0.66 -48.91 -1.81
CA SER A 23 -0.13 -48.09 -2.75
C SER A 23 -1.12 -47.18 -2.03
N PHE A 24 -1.82 -47.72 -1.02
CA PHE A 24 -2.75 -46.95 -0.19
C PHE A 24 -2.04 -45.87 0.63
N TYR A 25 -0.86 -46.18 1.18
CA TYR A 25 -0.06 -45.21 1.93
C TYR A 25 0.43 -44.04 1.05
N ILE A 26 0.90 -44.34 -0.18
CA ILE A 26 1.29 -43.31 -1.16
C ILE A 26 0.08 -42.46 -1.57
N TYR A 27 -1.06 -43.09 -1.85
CA TYR A 27 -2.31 -42.38 -2.15
C TYR A 27 -2.72 -41.44 -1.01
N TYR A 28 -2.68 -41.91 0.23
CA TYR A 28 -3.06 -41.13 1.41
C TYR A 28 -2.15 -39.92 1.65
N LEU A 29 -0.85 -40.04 1.39
CA LEU A 29 0.09 -38.91 1.50
C LEU A 29 -0.17 -37.84 0.44
N ASN A 30 -0.54 -38.22 -0.78
CA ASN A 30 -0.83 -37.29 -1.88
C ASN A 30 -2.19 -36.58 -1.75
N THR A 31 -3.09 -37.07 -0.90
CA THR A 31 -4.41 -36.43 -0.68
C THR A 31 -4.42 -35.40 0.46
N ARG A 32 -3.29 -35.15 1.14
CA ARG A 32 -3.22 -34.08 2.15
C ARG A 32 -3.12 -32.73 1.44
N PRO A 33 -4.07 -31.80 1.68
CA PRO A 33 -3.99 -30.48 1.09
C PRO A 33 -2.80 -29.71 1.65
N THR A 34 -2.17 -28.94 0.78
CA THR A 34 -0.91 -28.23 1.01
C THR A 34 -1.18 -26.74 0.86
N CYS A 35 -1.48 -26.09 1.98
CA CYS A 35 -2.02 -24.72 2.03
C CYS A 35 -1.11 -23.58 1.54
N PHE A 36 0.03 -23.85 0.90
CA PHE A 36 0.98 -22.83 0.44
C PHE A 36 1.69 -23.23 -0.87
N ASP A 37 1.09 -24.13 -1.65
CA ASP A 37 1.70 -24.64 -2.87
C ASP A 37 1.15 -23.99 -4.15
N GLY A 38 0.19 -23.08 -4.02
CA GLY A 38 -0.42 -22.36 -5.13
C GLY A 38 -1.38 -23.22 -5.96
N VAL A 39 -1.83 -24.37 -5.44
CA VAL A 39 -2.74 -25.30 -6.13
C VAL A 39 -3.99 -25.52 -5.32
N MET A 40 -5.16 -25.27 -5.91
CA MET A 40 -6.44 -25.56 -5.25
C MET A 40 -6.64 -27.07 -5.10
N ASN A 41 -6.55 -27.59 -3.87
CA ASN A 41 -6.73 -29.02 -3.58
C ASN A 41 -7.59 -29.29 -2.33
N GLY A 42 -8.02 -30.53 -2.15
CA GLY A 42 -8.80 -30.94 -0.98
C GLY A 42 -10.15 -30.22 -0.82
N THR A 43 -10.34 -29.53 0.31
CA THR A 43 -11.58 -28.80 0.67
C THR A 43 -11.44 -27.28 0.57
N GLU A 44 -10.36 -26.82 -0.07
CA GLU A 44 -10.11 -25.41 -0.29
C GLU A 44 -11.25 -24.74 -1.09
N GLN A 45 -11.54 -23.49 -0.73
CA GLN A 45 -12.53 -22.62 -1.37
C GLN A 45 -11.88 -21.59 -2.30
N GLY A 46 -10.55 -21.46 -2.25
CA GLY A 46 -9.70 -20.70 -3.16
C GLY A 46 -8.29 -21.30 -3.15
N THR A 47 -7.42 -20.89 -4.07
CA THR A 47 -6.02 -21.37 -4.10
C THR A 47 -5.34 -21.06 -2.77
N ASP A 48 -4.88 -22.10 -2.05
CA ASP A 48 -4.30 -21.99 -0.70
C ASP A 48 -5.25 -21.37 0.37
N CYS A 49 -6.58 -21.44 0.18
CA CYS A 49 -7.54 -20.79 1.08
C CYS A 49 -8.84 -21.59 1.26
N GLY A 50 -9.36 -21.62 2.48
CA GLY A 50 -10.64 -22.25 2.83
C GLY A 50 -10.52 -23.72 3.21
N GLY A 51 -11.61 -24.30 3.73
CA GLY A 51 -11.62 -25.69 4.20
C GLY A 51 -10.57 -25.96 5.29
N GLU A 52 -9.73 -26.97 5.07
CA GLU A 52 -8.59 -27.31 5.94
C GLU A 52 -7.49 -26.22 5.96
N CYS A 53 -7.47 -25.33 4.98
CA CYS A 53 -6.55 -24.19 4.85
C CYS A 53 -7.18 -22.85 5.27
N ALA A 54 -8.26 -22.87 6.07
CA ALA A 54 -8.95 -21.66 6.53
C ALA A 54 -8.05 -20.64 7.28
N LYS A 55 -6.93 -21.09 7.89
CA LYS A 55 -5.95 -20.19 8.53
C LYS A 55 -5.01 -19.48 7.55
N ALA A 56 -4.93 -19.94 6.31
CA ALA A 56 -4.04 -19.41 5.27
C ALA A 56 -4.71 -18.31 4.41
N CYS A 57 -6.01 -18.08 4.57
CA CYS A 57 -6.71 -17.02 3.83
C CYS A 57 -6.17 -15.64 4.21
N ILE A 58 -5.56 -14.98 3.23
CA ILE A 58 -5.15 -13.58 3.33
C ILE A 58 -6.40 -12.71 3.22
N VAL A 59 -6.83 -12.11 4.34
CA VAL A 59 -7.94 -11.16 4.36
C VAL A 59 -7.38 -9.75 4.19
N ILE A 60 -7.56 -9.17 3.00
CA ILE A 60 -7.26 -7.75 2.77
C ILE A 60 -8.34 -6.91 3.46
N LYS A 61 -7.91 -6.13 4.45
CA LYS A 61 -8.76 -5.22 5.20
C LYS A 61 -9.02 -3.95 4.38
N PRO A 62 -10.21 -3.34 4.46
CA PRO A 62 -10.49 -2.08 3.80
C PRO A 62 -9.59 -0.96 4.34
N LEU A 63 -9.39 0.08 3.53
CA LEU A 63 -8.70 1.29 3.95
C LEU A 63 -9.54 2.06 4.97
N GLU A 64 -8.90 2.57 6.02
CA GLU A 64 -9.53 3.42 7.02
C GLU A 64 -9.39 4.89 6.59
N ILE A 65 -10.49 5.64 6.57
CA ILE A 65 -10.51 7.04 6.13
C ILE A 65 -11.00 7.95 7.26
N SER A 66 -10.26 9.04 7.49
CA SER A 66 -10.66 10.13 8.40
C SER A 66 -10.53 11.46 7.66
N GLU A 67 -11.62 12.23 7.65
CA GLU A 67 -11.71 13.53 6.97
C GLU A 67 -11.66 14.67 7.99
N ARG A 68 -10.92 15.74 7.65
CA ARG A 68 -11.00 17.04 8.32
C ARG A 68 -11.24 18.14 7.29
N LYS A 69 -12.37 18.82 7.42
CA LYS A 69 -12.73 19.98 6.61
C LYS A 69 -12.23 21.24 7.30
N LEU A 70 -11.41 22.02 6.61
CA LEU A 70 -10.73 23.18 7.15
C LEU A 70 -11.24 24.44 6.45
N LYS A 71 -11.81 25.35 7.24
CA LYS A 71 -12.15 26.70 6.76
C LYS A 71 -11.03 27.64 7.18
N LEU A 72 -10.09 27.88 6.26
CA LEU A 72 -8.92 28.71 6.56
C LEU A 72 -9.28 30.21 6.50
N PRO A 73 -8.69 31.06 7.35
CA PRO A 73 -9.01 32.48 7.41
C PRO A 73 -8.67 33.20 6.09
N GLY A 74 -9.57 34.03 5.58
CA GLY A 74 -9.35 34.84 4.38
C GLY A 74 -9.72 34.17 3.06
N GLU A 75 -10.06 32.89 3.07
CA GLU A 75 -10.48 32.14 1.89
C GLU A 75 -11.99 31.86 1.96
N SER A 76 -12.80 32.80 1.48
CA SER A 76 -14.26 32.69 1.57
C SER A 76 -14.85 31.57 0.70
N TYR A 77 -14.04 30.90 -0.13
CA TYR A 77 -14.49 29.89 -1.11
C TYR A 77 -13.57 28.66 -1.25
N PHE A 78 -12.39 28.62 -0.61
CA PHE A 78 -11.51 27.45 -0.68
C PHE A 78 -11.69 26.61 0.59
N LEU A 79 -12.29 25.43 0.43
CA LEU A 79 -12.29 24.44 1.51
C LEU A 79 -11.10 23.52 1.30
N ASP A 80 -10.18 23.55 2.25
CA ASP A 80 -9.12 22.56 2.33
C ASP A 80 -9.70 21.31 3.04
N VAL A 81 -9.75 20.21 2.31
CA VAL A 81 -10.16 18.91 2.83
C VAL A 81 -8.92 18.07 3.01
N LEU A 82 -8.56 17.84 4.27
CA LEU A 82 -7.47 16.97 4.65
C LEU A 82 -8.02 15.56 4.92
N LEU A 83 -7.71 14.65 4.01
CA LEU A 83 -8.01 13.23 4.16
C LEU A 83 -6.80 12.51 4.77
N THR A 84 -7.08 11.65 5.74
CA THR A 84 -6.10 10.74 6.34
C THR A 84 -6.54 9.34 6.02
N ILE A 85 -5.77 8.66 5.18
CA ILE A 85 -6.04 7.28 4.77
C ILE A 85 -5.00 6.38 5.42
N THR A 86 -5.44 5.36 6.14
CA THR A 86 -4.58 4.33 6.72
C THR A 86 -4.81 3.02 5.99
N ASN A 87 -3.72 2.42 5.53
CA ASN A 87 -3.72 1.07 5.03
C ASN A 87 -3.32 0.09 6.15
N PRO A 88 -4.27 -0.70 6.70
CA PRO A 88 -3.98 -1.65 7.77
C PRO A 88 -3.32 -2.96 7.27
N ASN A 89 -3.10 -3.10 5.97
CA ASN A 89 -2.54 -4.31 5.37
C ASN A 89 -1.01 -4.22 5.32
N ARG A 90 -0.36 -5.28 5.80
CA ARG A 90 1.11 -5.37 5.87
C ARG A 90 1.77 -5.68 4.53
N ASP A 91 1.12 -6.49 3.70
CA ASP A 91 1.72 -7.05 2.49
C ASP A 91 1.03 -6.56 1.20
N TYR A 92 0.05 -5.66 1.33
CA TYR A 92 -0.73 -5.13 0.22
C TYR A 92 -0.72 -3.60 0.27
N GLY A 93 -0.46 -2.99 -0.87
CA GLY A 93 -0.65 -1.56 -1.09
C GLY A 93 -1.38 -1.33 -2.40
N SER A 94 -1.43 -0.08 -2.84
CA SER A 94 -2.06 0.27 -4.10
C SER A 94 -1.34 1.43 -4.76
N GLY A 95 -1.08 1.30 -6.06
CA GLY A 95 -0.59 2.39 -6.90
C GLY A 95 -1.69 3.32 -7.40
N ASN A 96 -2.95 2.90 -7.28
CA ASN A 96 -4.13 3.63 -7.75
C ASN A 96 -5.32 3.38 -6.81
N ILE A 97 -5.64 4.42 -6.04
CA ILE A 97 -6.85 4.52 -5.24
C ILE A 97 -7.70 5.63 -5.85
N GLU A 98 -8.93 5.30 -6.24
CA GLU A 98 -9.92 6.27 -6.68
C GLU A 98 -10.75 6.73 -5.48
N ILE A 99 -10.66 8.01 -5.16
CA ILE A 99 -11.42 8.67 -4.10
C ILE A 99 -12.41 9.63 -4.75
N ILE A 100 -13.69 9.46 -4.46
CA ILE A 100 -14.74 10.39 -4.88
C ILE A 100 -14.99 11.38 -3.75
N PHE A 101 -15.02 12.66 -4.09
CA PHE A 101 -15.48 13.73 -3.21
C PHE A 101 -16.43 14.66 -3.98
N GLY A 102 -17.73 14.52 -3.73
CA GLY A 102 -18.75 15.14 -4.58
C GLY A 102 -18.68 14.58 -6.00
N ASP A 103 -18.52 15.47 -6.99
CA ASP A 103 -18.33 15.10 -8.40
C ASP A 103 -16.85 14.94 -8.78
N ALA A 104 -15.92 15.26 -7.87
CA ALA A 104 -14.49 15.16 -8.12
C ALA A 104 -14.00 13.72 -7.90
N VAL A 105 -13.22 13.21 -8.85
CA VAL A 105 -12.46 11.96 -8.71
C VAL A 105 -11.00 12.30 -8.50
N LEU A 106 -10.43 11.80 -7.42
CA LEU A 106 -9.04 11.98 -7.04
C LEU A 106 -8.33 10.63 -7.05
N ASN A 107 -7.21 10.55 -7.77
CA ASN A 107 -6.36 9.38 -7.76
C ASN A 107 -5.22 9.57 -6.75
N SER A 108 -4.90 8.51 -6.02
CA SER A 108 -3.77 8.47 -5.09
C SER A 108 -3.17 7.07 -5.05
N TYR A 109 -2.26 6.84 -4.12
CA TYR A 109 -1.58 5.58 -3.87
C TYR A 109 -1.34 5.45 -2.37
N ILE A 110 -1.15 4.22 -1.89
CA ILE A 110 -0.82 3.93 -0.50
C ILE A 110 0.10 2.72 -0.40
N LEU A 111 1.15 2.83 0.42
CA LEU A 111 2.03 1.73 0.74
C LEU A 111 1.39 0.82 1.81
N PRO A 112 1.88 -0.41 1.98
CA PRO A 112 1.48 -1.26 3.09
C PRO A 112 1.79 -0.62 4.45
N ASN A 113 0.91 -0.79 5.43
CA ASN A 113 1.01 -0.19 6.77
C ASN A 113 1.25 1.33 6.79
N GLN A 114 0.85 2.06 5.75
CA GLN A 114 1.06 3.49 5.66
C GLN A 114 -0.18 4.26 6.10
N THR A 115 0.03 5.35 6.86
CA THR A 115 -0.94 6.42 7.01
C THR A 115 -0.53 7.61 6.14
N LYS A 116 -1.34 7.93 5.13
CA LYS A 116 -1.08 8.99 4.15
C LYS A 116 -2.05 10.16 4.34
N ARG A 117 -1.52 11.38 4.30
CA ARG A 117 -2.28 12.63 4.22
C ARG A 117 -2.50 12.98 2.76
N ILE A 118 -3.73 13.27 2.40
CA ILE A 118 -4.10 13.71 1.06
C ILE A 118 -4.85 15.02 1.21
N LEU A 119 -4.33 16.06 0.57
CA LEU A 119 -4.95 17.38 0.56
C LEU A 119 -5.73 17.58 -0.74
N PHE A 120 -7.02 17.83 -0.58
CA PHE A 120 -7.91 18.26 -1.65
C PHE A 120 -8.28 19.73 -1.40
N GLN A 121 -8.11 20.55 -2.42
CA GLN A 121 -8.42 21.98 -2.37
C GLN A 121 -9.47 22.22 -3.43
N SER A 122 -10.57 22.86 -3.06
CA SER A 122 -11.59 23.22 -4.03
C SER A 122 -12.28 24.53 -3.68
N ASN A 123 -12.72 25.20 -4.75
CA ASN A 123 -13.21 26.57 -4.78
C ASN A 123 -14.74 26.65 -4.60
N THR A 124 -15.38 25.51 -4.33
CA THR A 124 -16.83 25.41 -4.15
C THR A 124 -17.16 25.15 -2.68
N GLU A 125 -18.27 25.69 -2.20
CA GLU A 125 -18.75 25.45 -0.84
C GLU A 125 -19.34 24.03 -0.73
N PHE A 126 -18.69 23.16 0.06
CA PHE A 126 -19.10 21.76 0.21
C PHE A 126 -19.92 21.56 1.50
N GLN A 127 -21.23 21.80 1.43
CA GLN A 127 -22.12 21.36 2.50
C GLN A 127 -22.48 19.88 2.31
N GLY A 128 -22.09 19.04 3.29
CA GLY A 128 -22.60 17.67 3.43
C GLY A 128 -21.97 16.57 2.54
N MET A 129 -20.97 16.87 1.72
CA MET A 129 -20.30 15.83 0.91
C MET A 129 -19.25 15.08 1.74
N GLU A 130 -19.29 13.75 1.73
CA GLU A 130 -18.28 12.88 2.37
C GLU A 130 -17.39 12.24 1.30
N SER A 131 -16.11 12.07 1.61
CA SER A 131 -15.19 11.33 0.74
C SER A 131 -15.49 9.83 0.79
N LYS A 132 -15.56 9.18 -0.37
CA LYS A 132 -15.73 7.73 -0.48
C LYS A 132 -14.64 7.13 -1.33
N ILE A 133 -14.13 5.98 -0.91
CA ILE A 133 -13.21 5.18 -1.72
C ILE A 133 -14.05 4.39 -2.71
N ARG A 134 -13.85 4.65 -4.01
CA ARG A 134 -14.60 4.02 -5.09
C ARG A 134 -13.94 2.71 -5.51
N ASN A 135 -12.63 2.75 -5.71
CA ASN A 135 -11.85 1.61 -6.17
C ASN A 135 -10.45 1.62 -5.54
N VAL A 136 -9.92 0.43 -5.29
CA VAL A 136 -8.55 0.21 -4.83
C VAL A 136 -7.95 -0.93 -5.62
N GLU A 137 -6.95 -0.63 -6.44
CA GLU A 137 -6.20 -1.65 -7.17
C GLU A 137 -5.14 -2.25 -6.23
N TRP A 138 -5.50 -3.30 -5.49
CA TRP A 138 -4.59 -3.95 -4.56
C TRP A 138 -3.45 -4.65 -5.28
N LYS A 139 -2.23 -4.38 -4.83
CA LYS A 139 -1.01 -5.03 -5.30
C LYS A 139 -0.26 -5.62 -4.12
N LYS A 140 0.10 -6.89 -4.23
CA LYS A 140 0.94 -7.57 -3.26
C LYS A 140 2.38 -7.11 -3.43
N ILE A 141 3.01 -6.70 -2.33
CA ILE A 141 4.44 -6.37 -2.36
C ILE A 141 5.28 -7.64 -2.37
N SER A 142 6.37 -7.64 -3.13
CA SER A 142 7.35 -8.73 -3.10
C SER A 142 7.94 -8.86 -1.68
N PRO A 143 8.32 -10.07 -1.22
CA PRO A 143 9.07 -10.23 0.03
C PRO A 143 10.38 -9.44 0.11
N SER A 144 10.95 -9.07 -1.05
CA SER A 144 12.14 -8.21 -1.14
C SER A 144 11.84 -6.71 -0.99
N PHE A 145 10.57 -6.31 -1.05
CA PHE A 145 10.14 -4.92 -0.92
C PHE A 145 10.02 -4.56 0.56
N ASN A 146 10.81 -3.58 1.02
CA ASN A 146 10.68 -3.02 2.35
C ASN A 146 10.23 -1.54 2.23
N PRO A 147 9.05 -1.17 2.76
CA PRO A 147 8.61 0.24 2.77
C PRO A 147 9.64 1.20 3.39
N ALA A 148 10.48 0.72 4.32
CA ALA A 148 11.52 1.51 4.97
C ALA A 148 12.68 1.93 4.02
N ASP A 149 12.75 1.34 2.83
CA ASP A 149 13.74 1.72 1.82
C ASP A 149 13.36 3.04 1.13
N PHE A 150 12.09 3.44 1.19
CA PHE A 150 11.53 4.63 0.53
C PHE A 150 11.31 5.76 1.54
N ARG A 151 12.40 6.25 2.14
CA ARG A 151 12.36 7.31 3.16
C ARG A 151 12.80 8.67 2.65
N PHE A 152 12.10 9.68 3.15
CA PHE A 152 12.41 11.08 2.91
C PHE A 152 12.55 11.79 4.24
N LYS A 153 13.60 12.60 4.37
CA LYS A 153 13.85 13.41 5.56
C LYS A 153 13.65 14.88 5.23
N VAL A 154 12.79 15.55 5.98
CA VAL A 154 12.55 17.00 5.83
C VAL A 154 13.32 17.75 6.90
N SER A 155 14.04 18.79 6.49
CA SER A 155 14.89 19.63 7.34
C SER A 155 14.80 21.10 6.95
N ASN A 156 15.43 21.97 7.74
CA ASN A 156 15.50 23.43 7.49
C ASN A 156 14.13 24.08 7.27
N GLN A 157 13.14 23.66 8.05
CA GLN A 157 11.77 24.16 7.95
C GLN A 157 11.69 25.60 8.46
N LEU A 158 11.18 26.49 7.62
CA LEU A 158 11.04 27.90 7.90
C LEU A 158 9.69 28.39 7.42
N PHE A 159 8.90 28.95 8.34
CA PHE A 159 7.64 29.61 8.03
C PHE A 159 7.77 31.12 8.22
N LYS A 160 7.33 31.90 7.23
CA LYS A 160 7.36 33.37 7.24
C LYS A 160 6.09 33.94 6.63
N GLY A 161 5.15 34.36 7.49
CA GLY A 161 3.95 35.08 7.07
C GLY A 161 3.02 34.22 6.21
N SER A 162 3.26 34.16 4.91
CA SER A 162 2.47 33.40 3.94
C SER A 162 3.32 32.37 3.18
N GLU A 163 4.53 32.09 3.62
CA GLU A 163 5.47 31.20 2.92
C GLU A 163 6.03 30.14 3.85
N PHE A 164 6.12 28.91 3.35
CA PHE A 164 6.83 27.81 4.01
C PHE A 164 7.91 27.27 3.08
N GLU A 165 9.12 27.19 3.60
CA GLU A 165 10.31 26.76 2.89
C GLU A 165 10.98 25.62 3.67
N ALA A 166 11.42 24.59 2.96
CA ALA A 166 12.15 23.48 3.57
C ALA A 166 12.99 22.72 2.54
N VAL A 167 13.81 21.80 3.04
CA VAL A 167 14.64 20.90 2.24
C VAL A 167 14.19 19.46 2.49
N VAL A 168 13.94 18.71 1.43
CA VAL A 168 13.72 17.26 1.52
C VAL A 168 14.95 16.51 1.00
N PHE A 169 15.40 15.54 1.77
CA PHE A 169 16.49 14.63 1.44
C PHE A 169 15.93 13.24 1.15
N ASN A 170 16.37 12.64 0.05
CA ASN A 170 16.04 11.28 -0.33
C ASN A 170 17.00 10.29 0.35
N GLU A 171 16.51 9.61 1.40
CA GLU A 171 17.28 8.59 2.12
C GLU A 171 17.28 7.22 1.41
N SER A 172 16.56 7.08 0.29
CA SER A 172 16.57 5.85 -0.50
C SER A 172 17.77 5.79 -1.45
N ASP A 173 17.98 4.59 -2.00
CA ASP A 173 18.94 4.34 -3.08
C ASP A 173 18.33 4.51 -4.49
N PHE A 174 17.08 4.98 -4.58
CA PHE A 174 16.34 5.14 -5.82
C PHE A 174 16.18 6.61 -6.21
N ASP A 175 16.27 6.88 -7.50
CA ASP A 175 15.96 8.18 -8.08
C ASP A 175 14.46 8.24 -8.39
N PHE A 176 13.78 9.31 -7.95
CA PHE A 176 12.35 9.49 -8.19
C PHE A 176 12.06 10.64 -9.14
N ASP A 177 11.15 10.43 -10.07
CA ASP A 177 10.65 11.47 -10.98
C ASP A 177 9.75 12.45 -10.23
N THR A 178 8.90 11.96 -9.34
CA THR A 178 7.99 12.79 -8.54
C THR A 178 7.95 12.37 -7.08
N VAL A 179 7.94 13.37 -6.19
CA VAL A 179 7.71 13.20 -4.76
C VAL A 179 6.66 14.21 -4.31
N ASP A 180 5.54 13.70 -3.83
CA ASP A 180 4.44 14.50 -3.32
C ASP A 180 4.73 14.96 -1.90
N ILE A 181 4.50 16.24 -1.65
CA ILE A 181 4.72 16.89 -0.37
C ILE A 181 3.41 17.52 0.11
N VAL A 182 3.00 17.16 1.32
CA VAL A 182 1.91 17.82 2.04
C VAL A 182 2.50 18.55 3.24
N VAL A 183 2.13 19.82 3.40
CA VAL A 183 2.51 20.68 4.51
C VAL A 183 1.27 21.02 5.33
N ILE A 184 1.35 20.82 6.65
CA ILE A 184 0.29 21.14 7.60
C ILE A 184 0.89 22.03 8.69
N LEU A 185 0.28 23.18 8.92
CA LEU A 185 0.65 24.15 9.94
C LEU A 185 -0.31 24.06 11.11
N TYR A 186 0.25 24.11 12.32
CA TYR A 186 -0.51 24.03 13.56
C TYR A 186 -0.25 25.22 14.47
N ASP A 187 -1.28 25.61 15.21
CA ASP A 187 -1.15 26.54 16.32
C ASP A 187 -0.59 25.88 17.60
N ASP A 188 -0.44 26.66 18.66
CA ASP A 188 0.00 26.25 19.98
C ASP A 188 -0.96 25.27 20.67
N LYS A 189 -2.22 25.20 20.22
CA LYS A 189 -3.27 24.30 20.68
C LYS A 189 -3.40 23.04 19.83
N ASN A 190 -2.49 22.83 18.88
CA ASN A 190 -2.49 21.68 17.96
C ASN A 190 -3.68 21.65 16.98
N SER A 191 -4.31 22.80 16.72
CA SER A 191 -5.32 22.97 15.68
C SER A 191 -4.65 23.30 14.35
N ILE A 192 -5.22 22.82 13.24
CA ILE A 192 -4.69 23.09 11.90
C ILE A 192 -5.07 24.53 11.51
N VAL A 193 -4.06 25.34 11.22
CA VAL A 193 -4.21 26.75 10.81
C VAL A 193 -3.84 27.00 9.34
N GLY A 194 -3.23 26.01 8.69
CA GLY A 194 -2.88 26.10 7.27
C GLY A 194 -2.54 24.74 6.70
N THR A 195 -2.93 24.50 5.47
CA THR A 195 -2.57 23.31 4.70
C THR A 195 -2.13 23.73 3.30
N ASN A 196 -1.15 23.03 2.74
CA ASN A 196 -0.75 23.22 1.34
C ASN A 196 -0.08 21.95 0.83
N LYS A 197 0.06 21.83 -0.48
CA LYS A 197 0.75 20.71 -1.13
C LYS A 197 1.61 21.20 -2.28
N THR A 198 2.64 20.43 -2.59
CA THR A 198 3.47 20.62 -3.78
C THR A 198 4.04 19.28 -4.22
N THR A 199 4.60 19.24 -5.42
CA THR A 199 5.30 18.06 -5.94
C THR A 199 6.70 18.49 -6.34
N ILE A 200 7.70 17.73 -5.88
CA ILE A 200 9.07 17.89 -6.36
C ILE A 200 9.26 16.98 -7.55
N ASN A 201 9.76 17.57 -8.64
CA ASN A 201 10.21 16.83 -9.80
C ASN A 201 11.70 16.51 -9.67
N THR A 202 12.08 15.30 -10.05
CA THR A 202 13.46 14.80 -10.10
C THR A 202 14.21 14.95 -8.77
N LEU A 203 14.02 13.97 -7.90
CA LEU A 203 14.76 13.82 -6.64
C LEU A 203 15.65 12.58 -6.70
N LEU A 204 16.95 12.80 -6.91
CA LEU A 204 17.93 11.72 -7.02
C LEU A 204 18.20 11.08 -5.65
N SER A 205 18.62 9.81 -5.67
CA SER A 205 19.02 9.07 -4.50
C SER A 205 20.15 9.78 -3.76
N ARG A 206 20.06 9.79 -2.42
CA ARG A 206 21.07 10.42 -1.55
C ARG A 206 21.30 11.91 -1.84
N THR A 207 20.32 12.62 -2.39
CA THR A 207 20.39 14.06 -2.63
C THR A 207 19.26 14.81 -1.93
N GLU A 208 19.42 16.13 -1.83
CA GLU A 208 18.43 17.02 -1.28
C GLU A 208 17.87 18.01 -2.32
N ARG A 209 16.62 18.40 -2.11
CA ARG A 209 15.94 19.43 -2.91
C ARG A 209 15.21 20.40 -1.99
N TYR A 210 15.34 21.67 -2.34
CA TYR A 210 14.54 22.74 -1.78
C TYR A 210 13.12 22.71 -2.34
N PHE A 211 12.13 23.00 -1.51
CA PHE A 211 10.77 23.29 -1.95
C PHE A 211 10.18 24.46 -1.16
N LYS A 212 9.19 25.10 -1.77
CA LYS A 212 8.45 26.23 -1.21
C LYS A 212 6.96 26.06 -1.49
N VAL A 213 6.13 26.37 -0.50
CA VAL A 213 4.68 26.54 -0.66
C VAL A 213 4.28 27.93 -0.17
N VAL A 214 3.27 28.51 -0.81
CA VAL A 214 2.83 29.88 -0.56
C VAL A 214 1.32 29.89 -0.38
N TRP A 215 0.85 30.59 0.63
CA TRP A 215 -0.56 30.88 0.86
C TRP A 215 -0.92 32.26 0.31
N PRO A 216 -2.14 32.47 -0.21
CA PRO A 216 -2.58 33.77 -0.69
C PRO A 216 -2.60 34.87 0.37
N GLN A 217 -2.80 34.48 1.64
CA GLN A 217 -2.87 35.39 2.78
C GLN A 217 -1.88 34.94 3.88
N PRO A 218 -1.36 35.87 4.70
CA PRO A 218 -0.50 35.52 5.82
C PRO A 218 -1.28 34.74 6.89
N ILE A 219 -0.66 33.68 7.40
CA ILE A 219 -1.21 32.85 8.46
C ILE A 219 -0.53 33.24 9.77
N ASN A 220 -1.34 33.68 10.73
CA ASN A 220 -0.86 34.07 12.06
C ASN A 220 -0.96 32.90 13.04
N GLY A 221 -0.12 32.91 14.07
CA GLY A 221 -0.19 31.94 15.17
C GLY A 221 0.36 30.55 14.85
N VAL A 222 1.18 30.41 13.81
CA VAL A 222 1.85 29.13 13.49
C VAL A 222 2.91 28.83 14.55
N PHE A 223 2.74 27.71 15.25
CA PHE A 223 3.66 27.22 16.28
C PHE A 223 4.53 26.07 15.78
N ARG A 224 3.98 25.18 14.97
CA ARG A 224 4.71 24.03 14.40
C ARG A 224 4.21 23.67 13.00
N SER A 225 5.03 22.91 12.28
CA SER A 225 4.71 22.32 10.98
C SER A 225 4.84 20.80 11.01
N GLU A 226 4.03 20.13 10.20
CA GLU A 226 4.17 18.72 9.82
C GLU A 226 4.34 18.67 8.31
N VAL A 227 5.35 17.94 7.84
CA VAL A 227 5.59 17.75 6.41
C VAL A 227 5.62 16.26 6.13
N GLN A 228 4.79 15.81 5.21
CA GLN A 228 4.80 14.44 4.73
C GLN A 228 5.24 14.41 3.27
N ALA A 229 6.41 13.79 3.02
CA ALA A 229 6.89 13.50 1.67
C ALA A 229 6.62 12.03 1.35
N THR A 230 5.99 11.77 0.20
CA THR A 230 5.66 10.41 -0.26
C THR A 230 5.88 10.28 -1.75
N THR A 231 6.02 9.05 -2.24
CA THR A 231 6.17 8.79 -3.68
C THR A 231 5.44 7.51 -4.09
N ASN A 232 4.99 7.43 -5.34
CA ASN A 232 4.30 6.25 -5.85
C ASN A 232 5.30 5.19 -6.31
N VAL A 233 5.57 4.20 -5.46
CA VAL A 233 6.51 3.10 -5.76
C VAL A 233 5.89 1.99 -6.62
N PHE A 234 4.57 1.99 -6.81
CA PHE A 234 3.88 1.03 -7.67
C PHE A 234 3.86 1.49 -9.14
N ASN A 235 4.26 2.74 -9.39
CA ASN A 235 4.37 3.30 -10.73
C ASN A 235 5.83 3.24 -11.21
N ASN A 236 6.14 2.31 -12.11
CA ASN A 236 7.50 2.13 -12.63
C ASN A 236 8.05 3.35 -13.38
N SER A 237 7.19 4.21 -13.95
CA SER A 237 7.68 5.43 -14.61
C SER A 237 8.20 6.47 -13.63
N ASN A 238 7.83 6.35 -12.34
CA ASN A 238 8.27 7.25 -11.30
C ASN A 238 9.70 6.94 -10.82
N PHE A 239 10.30 5.80 -11.21
CA PHE A 239 11.71 5.52 -10.98
C PHE A 239 12.54 6.03 -12.16
N ILE A 240 13.43 6.98 -11.89
CA ILE A 240 14.35 7.49 -12.92
C ILE A 240 15.40 6.43 -13.19
N LYS A 241 15.45 5.94 -14.43
CA LYS A 241 16.43 4.93 -14.85
C LYS A 241 17.74 5.61 -15.18
N ARG A 242 18.82 5.21 -14.50
CA ARG A 242 20.19 5.62 -14.87
C ARG A 242 20.64 4.95 -16.18
N TYR A 243 20.22 3.69 -16.44
CA TYR A 243 20.45 2.91 -17.68
C TYR A 243 19.40 1.76 -17.84
N GLY A 244 19.09 1.31 -19.07
CA GLY A 244 18.33 0.06 -19.36
C GLY A 244 16.84 0.18 -19.78
N THR A 245 16.29 -0.87 -20.39
CA THR A 245 14.86 -0.99 -20.79
C THR A 245 13.95 -1.25 -19.58
N PRO A 246 12.64 -0.91 -19.64
CA PRO A 246 11.70 -1.17 -18.55
C PRO A 246 11.55 -2.67 -18.24
N GLU A 247 12.04 -3.09 -17.08
CA GLU A 247 11.53 -4.27 -16.40
C GLU A 247 10.59 -3.78 -15.30
N GLU A 248 9.46 -4.47 -15.11
CA GLU A 248 8.55 -4.14 -14.04
C GLU A 248 9.25 -4.39 -12.69
N PHE A 249 9.28 -3.38 -11.81
CA PHE A 249 9.68 -3.65 -10.43
C PHE A 249 8.69 -4.68 -9.88
N GLN A 250 9.24 -5.76 -9.32
CA GLN A 250 8.57 -7.03 -9.04
C GLN A 250 7.34 -6.88 -8.13
N PHE A 251 6.21 -6.50 -8.70
CA PHE A 251 4.89 -6.64 -8.11
C PHE A 251 4.24 -7.82 -8.82
N LYS A 252 3.91 -8.88 -8.07
CA LYS A 252 3.07 -9.92 -8.64
C LYS A 252 1.64 -9.38 -8.69
N GLU A 253 1.08 -9.26 -9.89
CA GLU A 253 -0.36 -9.19 -10.08
C GLU A 253 -0.95 -10.56 -9.73
N ASP A 254 -1.17 -10.79 -8.45
CA ASP A 254 -2.10 -11.84 -8.05
C ASP A 254 -3.49 -11.27 -8.33
N GLN A 255 -4.06 -11.62 -9.49
CA GLN A 255 -5.46 -11.33 -9.83
C GLN A 255 -6.33 -12.03 -8.78
N ILE A 256 -7.01 -11.24 -7.93
CA ILE A 256 -8.01 -11.71 -6.96
C ILE A 256 -9.39 -11.70 -7.62
#